data_AF-A0A258HKF1-F1
#
_entry.id   AF-A0A258HKF1-F1
#
_cell.length_a   1.000
_cell.length_b   1.000
_cell.length_c   1.000
_cell.angle_alpha   90.00
_cell.angle_beta   90.00
_cell.angle_gamma   90.00
#
_symmetry.space_group_name_H-M   'P 1'
#
loop_
_entity.id
_entity.type
_entity.pdbx_description
1 polymer ?
#
loop_
_entity_poly.entity_id
_entity_poly.type
_entity_poly.pdbx_seq_one_letter_code
_entity_poly.pdbx_strand_id
1 'polypeptide(L)'
;MEYADIVVAVVGAFVLGWIADLLTGRRGLFGASLVALTGAACGWFLAVRVFGVSTMDEFGWVLWSGAGTVLGLVTYYLFRNTR
;
A
#
# COMPACT_ATOMS: atom_id res chain seq x y z
N MET A 1 -7.58 -15.03 15.09
CA MET A 1 -6.67 -15.34 13.98
C MET A 1 -5.51 -14.38 14.09
N GLU A 2 -4.44 -14.77 14.76
CA GLU A 2 -3.32 -13.92 15.23
C GLU A 2 -2.63 -13.09 14.13
N TYR A 3 -2.76 -13.48 12.85
CA TYR A 3 -2.11 -12.80 11.72
C TYR A 3 -3.09 -12.26 10.66
N ALA A 4 -4.38 -12.14 11.00
CA ALA A 4 -5.40 -11.74 10.05
C ALA A 4 -5.20 -10.31 9.52
N ASP A 5 -4.76 -9.39 10.38
CA ASP A 5 -4.38 -8.01 10.07
C ASP A 5 -3.23 -7.92 9.06
N ILE A 6 -2.18 -8.71 9.23
CA ILE A 6 -1.05 -8.80 8.30
C ILE A 6 -1.52 -9.31 6.93
N VAL A 7 -2.32 -10.38 6.93
CA VAL A 7 -2.88 -10.91 5.68
C VAL A 7 -3.75 -9.85 4.99
N VAL A 8 -4.59 -9.13 5.73
CA VAL A 8 -5.41 -8.05 5.17
C VAL A 8 -4.57 -6.91 4.62
N ALA A 9 -3.50 -6.51 5.31
CA ALA A 9 -2.60 -5.45 4.84
C ALA A 9 -1.92 -5.84 3.52
N VAL A 10 -1.37 -7.06 3.43
CA VAL A 10 -0.66 -7.56 2.24
C VAL A 10 -1.63 -7.77 1.07
N VAL A 11 -2.75 -8.48 1.31
CA VAL A 11 -3.75 -8.73 0.28
C VAL A 11 -4.41 -7.43 -0.15
N GLY A 12 -4.74 -6.54 0.80
CA GLY A 12 -5.31 -5.23 0.52
C GLY A 12 -4.39 -4.37 -0.34
N ALA A 13 -3.10 -4.29 -0.01
CA ALA A 13 -2.11 -3.58 -0.81
C ALA A 13 -1.99 -4.17 -2.22
N PHE A 14 -1.96 -5.50 -2.35
CA PHE A 14 -1.92 -6.17 -3.65
C PHE A 14 -3.18 -5.88 -4.49
N VAL A 15 -4.37 -5.96 -3.88
CA VAL A 15 -5.65 -5.66 -4.53
C VAL A 15 -5.69 -4.20 -4.99
N LEU A 16 -5.20 -3.25 -4.19
CA LEU A 16 -5.11 -1.84 -4.59
C LEU A 16 -4.16 -1.65 -5.78
N GLY A 17 -3.01 -2.32 -5.77
CA GLY A 17 -2.07 -2.32 -6.89
C GLY A 17 -2.70 -2.90 -8.17
N TRP A 18 -3.45 -4.00 -8.05
CA TRP A 18 -4.17 -4.60 -9.17
C TRP A 18 -5.25 -3.64 -9.69
N ILE A 19 -6.08 -3.06 -8.83
CA ILE A 19 -7.10 -2.08 -9.24
C ILE A 19 -6.46 -0.91 -9.99
N ALA A 20 -5.35 -0.37 -9.48
CA ALA A 20 -4.64 0.72 -10.16
C ALA A 20 -4.09 0.31 -11.54
N ASP A 21 -3.59 -0.92 -11.68
CA ASP A 21 -3.15 -1.44 -12.97
C ASP A 21 -4.31 -1.60 -13.97
N LEU A 22 -5.46 -2.09 -13.53
CA LEU A 22 -6.67 -2.20 -14.35
C LEU A 22 -7.16 -0.82 -14.81
N LEU A 23 -7.21 0.16 -13.90
CA LEU A 23 -7.64 1.52 -14.22
C LEU A 23 -6.72 2.23 -15.21
N THR A 24 -5.43 1.89 -15.22
CA THR A 24 -4.45 2.50 -16.13
C THR A 24 -4.28 1.76 -17.46
N GLY A 25 -4.76 0.51 -17.56
CA GLY A 25 -4.85 -0.24 -18.82
C GLY A 25 -3.53 -0.71 -19.43
N ARG A 26 -2.39 -0.49 -18.75
CA ARG A 26 -1.04 -0.75 -19.30
C ARG A 26 -0.44 -2.14 -18.96
N ARG A 27 -1.18 -3.00 -18.25
CA ARG A 27 -0.81 -4.40 -17.91
C ARG A 27 0.55 -4.55 -17.21
N GLY A 28 0.89 -3.61 -16.33
CA GLY A 28 2.16 -3.54 -15.61
C GLY A 28 2.06 -4.00 -14.15
N LEU A 29 1.29 -5.05 -13.88
CA LEU A 29 0.93 -5.50 -12.54
C LEU A 29 2.14 -5.67 -11.60
N PHE A 30 3.28 -6.16 -12.09
CA PHE A 30 4.49 -6.31 -11.27
C PHE A 30 5.03 -4.99 -10.72
N GLY A 31 5.05 -3.93 -11.55
CA GLY A 31 5.46 -2.61 -11.12
C GLY A 31 4.47 -2.01 -10.13
N ALA A 32 3.18 -2.14 -10.41
CA ALA A 32 2.12 -1.66 -9.53
C ALA A 32 2.14 -2.39 -8.16
N SER A 33 2.33 -3.71 -8.15
CA SER A 33 2.39 -4.51 -6.92
C SER A 33 3.62 -4.15 -6.07
N LEU A 34 4.79 -3.95 -6.69
CA LEU A 34 6.00 -3.52 -5.97
C LEU A 34 5.81 -2.17 -5.29
N VAL A 35 5.27 -1.20 -6.03
CA VAL A 35 4.96 0.14 -5.49
C VAL A 35 3.92 0.04 -4.38
N ALA A 36 2.87 -0.76 -4.58
CA ALA A 36 1.80 -0.91 -3.62
C ALA A 36 2.29 -1.51 -2.28
N LEU A 37 3.08 -2.58 -2.33
CA LEU A 37 3.64 -3.24 -1.14
C LEU A 37 4.68 -2.35 -0.45
N THR A 38 5.50 -1.63 -1.22
CA THR A 38 6.46 -0.67 -0.64
C THR A 38 5.72 0.47 0.06
N GLY A 39 4.68 1.01 -0.57
CA GLY A 39 3.80 2.01 0.04
C GLY A 39 3.12 1.50 1.31
N ALA A 40 2.68 0.24 1.33
CA ALA A 40 2.09 -0.39 2.51
C ALA A 40 3.06 -0.46 3.68
N ALA A 41 4.31 -0.86 3.41
CA ALA A 41 5.38 -0.92 4.41
C ALA A 41 5.73 0.47 4.95
N CYS A 42 5.81 1.48 4.07
CA CYS A 42 6.02 2.87 4.48
C CYS A 42 4.86 3.39 5.35
N GLY A 43 3.61 3.13 4.96
CA GLY A 43 2.43 3.55 5.72
C GLY A 43 2.38 2.94 7.12
N TRP A 44 2.67 1.64 7.23
CA TRP A 44 2.82 0.96 8.51
C TRP A 44 3.90 1.62 9.39
N PHE A 45 5.09 1.82 8.81
CA PHE A 45 6.22 2.40 9.54
C PHE A 45 5.89 3.79 10.09
N LEU A 46 5.24 4.63 9.27
CA LEU A 46 4.80 5.95 9.70
C LEU A 46 3.81 5.88 10.88
N ALA A 47 2.81 5.01 10.81
CA ALA A 47 1.79 4.90 11.85
C ALA A 47 2.35 4.44 13.19
N VAL A 48 3.18 3.40 13.18
CA VAL A 48 3.66 2.72 14.39
C VAL A 48 4.93 3.36 14.94
N ARG A 49 5.85 3.78 14.07
CA ARG A 49 7.19 4.23 14.49
C ARG A 49 7.38 5.74 14.48
N VAL A 50 6.69 6.47 13.61
CA VAL A 50 6.91 7.92 13.47
C VAL A 50 5.84 8.71 14.21
N PHE A 51 4.56 8.41 13.97
CA PHE A 51 3.44 9.15 14.55
C PHE A 51 2.96 8.55 15.87
N GLY A 52 3.19 7.25 16.10
CA GLY A 52 2.73 6.56 17.30
C GLY A 52 1.20 6.57 17.46
N VAL A 53 0.45 6.65 16.35
CA VAL A 53 -1.01 6.73 16.33
C VAL A 53 -1.70 5.37 16.35
N SER A 54 -0.95 4.29 16.19
CA SER A 54 -1.43 2.89 16.24
C SER A 54 -0.33 1.97 16.74
N THR A 55 -0.70 0.91 17.43
CA THR A 55 0.18 -0.22 17.76
C THR A 55 0.02 -1.34 16.71
N MET A 56 0.89 -2.37 16.74
CA MET A 56 0.76 -3.55 15.87
C MET A 56 -0.41 -4.46 16.23
N ASP A 57 -0.96 -4.32 17.44
CA ASP A 57 -2.07 -5.15 17.92
C ASP A 57 -3.44 -4.60 17.51
N GLU A 58 -3.46 -3.42 16.89
CA GLU A 58 -4.67 -2.69 16.51
C GLU A 58 -4.83 -2.63 14.99
N PHE A 59 -6.07 -2.51 14.50
CA PHE A 59 -6.30 -2.42 13.05
C PHE A 59 -5.90 -1.07 12.43
N GLY A 60 -5.55 -0.08 13.25
CA GLY A 60 -5.24 1.28 12.80
C GLY A 60 -4.07 1.32 11.81
N TRP A 61 -3.01 0.54 12.05
CA TRP A 61 -1.83 0.51 11.17
C TRP A 61 -2.15 -0.04 9.77
N VAL A 62 -3.14 -0.92 9.65
CA VAL A 62 -3.60 -1.49 8.37
C VAL A 62 -4.19 -0.40 7.48
N LEU A 63 -4.96 0.53 8.06
CA LEU A 63 -5.50 1.69 7.32
C LEU A 63 -4.38 2.60 6.82
N TRP A 64 -3.35 2.83 7.66
CA TRP A 64 -2.19 3.62 7.26
C TRP A 64 -1.34 2.95 6.20
N SER A 65 -1.18 1.62 6.25
CA SER A 65 -0.61 0.85 5.14
C SER A 65 -1.38 1.07 3.84
N GLY A 66 -2.71 0.98 3.87
CA GLY A 66 -3.56 1.28 2.72
C GLY A 66 -3.36 2.69 2.18
N ALA A 67 -3.30 3.70 3.06
CA ALA A 67 -3.03 5.08 2.67
C ALA A 67 -1.65 5.24 2.01
N GLY A 68 -0.61 4.62 2.58
CA GLY A 68 0.73 4.61 2.01
C GLY A 68 0.78 3.94 0.63
N THR A 69 0.06 2.83 0.44
CA THR A 69 -0.12 2.18 -0.87
C THR A 69 -0.76 3.13 -1.88
N VAL A 70 -1.86 3.79 -1.53
CA VAL A 70 -2.55 4.72 -2.43
C VAL A 70 -1.63 5.88 -2.82
N LEU A 71 -0.95 6.50 -1.86
CA LEU A 71 -0.01 7.59 -2.13
C LEU A 71 1.14 7.15 -3.03
N GLY A 72 1.71 5.97 -2.79
CA GLY A 72 2.78 5.39 -3.61
C GLY A 72 2.32 5.16 -5.07
N LEU A 73 1.15 4.55 -5.25
CA LEU A 73 0.57 4.29 -6.56
C LEU A 73 0.24 5.58 -7.32
N VAL A 74 -0.40 6.55 -6.66
CA VAL A 74 -0.69 7.87 -7.24
C VAL A 74 0.60 8.52 -7.73
N THR A 75 1.62 8.57 -6.87
CA THR A 75 2.93 9.15 -7.21
C THR A 75 3.57 8.42 -8.39
N TYR A 76 3.55 7.09 -8.38
CA TYR A 76 4.09 6.27 -9.46
C TYR A 76 3.44 6.60 -10.80
N TYR A 77 2.11 6.61 -10.89
CA TYR A 77 1.42 6.89 -12.14
C TYR A 77 1.52 8.37 -12.58
N LEU A 78 1.61 9.31 -11.64
CA LEU A 78 1.85 10.72 -11.95
C LEU A 78 3.20 10.93 -12.66
N PHE A 79 4.28 10.32 -12.17
CA PHE A 79 5.63 10.56 -12.68
C PHE A 79 6.13 9.53 -13.70
N ARG A 80 5.44 8.41 -13.88
CA ARG A 80 5.84 7.35 -14.81
C ARG A 80 5.90 7.82 -16.27
N ASN A 81 5.12 8.84 -16.65
CA ASN A 81 5.02 9.33 -18.02
C ASN A 81 5.88 10.58 -18.29
N THR A 82 6.65 11.04 -17.30
CA THR A 82 7.56 12.19 -17.40
C THR A 82 8.95 11.78 -17.93
N ARG A 83 9.09 10.55 -18.42
CA ARG A 83 10.30 10.00 -19.06
C ARG A 83 9.93 9.45 -20.42
#